data_AF-A0A7W0NU78-F1
#
_entry.id   AF-A0A7W0NU78-F1
#
_cell.length_a   1.000
_cell.length_b   1.000
_cell.length_c   1.000
_cell.angle_alpha   90.00
_cell.angle_beta   90.00
_cell.angle_gamma   90.00
#
_symmetry.space_group_name_H-M   'P 1'
#
loop_
_entity.id
_entity.type
_entity.pdbx_description
1 polymer ?
#
loop_
_entity_poly.entity_id
_entity_poly.type
_entity_poly.pdbx_seq_one_letter_code
_entity_poly.pdbx_strand_id
1 'polypeptide(L)'
;MSTHSAQTTTLAERIATLDILRGFALLGMIIVHFHQRFRLSWPAEDRVGLPGEWLVGWTAWWGLEQKSWAAFAFLFGVGFAIFMRRAEAHSRPLVTLYLRRLGVLALIGIAVEALTGFAILLHYAIWGVPLLFVRRWSTRVLLVLAVISAMAWPAYRFGVGVHEWLTRDQAATVAAAPPAVSARAAPPDTYTEVVTRRLGNIQRGVLSWRVLIPGSSFVLFILGFIALRHGVFDEPKRHLRLIVTAMVVGLACWLIFWFGLQKMPSAWTDWSDNAWPLRYGLGVISEQWLAFTYMGAIVLLLAYRPWWTERLAILGVVGRMALTNYVLQAIAIDLLSSRFGFALKLRPYYYGASALLLFAALAVVSYIWL
;
A
#
# COMPACT_ATOMS: atom_id res chain seq x y z
N MET A 1 38.18 -8.38 -27.50
CA MET A 1 36.83 -8.84 -27.12
C MET A 1 36.72 -8.87 -25.60
N SER A 2 36.34 -7.74 -25.00
CA SER A 2 36.08 -7.62 -23.57
C SER A 2 34.71 -8.22 -23.27
N THR A 3 34.69 -9.42 -22.69
CA THR A 3 33.50 -10.03 -22.11
C THR A 3 33.05 -9.17 -20.94
N HIS A 4 32.03 -8.34 -21.14
CA HIS A 4 31.28 -7.76 -20.03
C HIS A 4 30.58 -8.91 -19.30
N SER A 5 31.26 -9.52 -18.31
CA SER A 5 30.57 -10.33 -17.32
C SER A 5 29.58 -9.40 -16.63
N ALA A 6 28.28 -9.59 -16.90
CA ALA A 6 27.25 -8.97 -16.08
C ALA A 6 27.49 -9.45 -14.65
N GLN A 7 28.09 -8.61 -13.80
CA GLN A 7 28.35 -8.93 -12.41
C GLN A 7 26.99 -9.17 -11.74
N THR A 8 26.75 -10.43 -11.37
CA THR A 8 25.65 -10.81 -10.49
C THR A 8 25.84 -10.09 -9.16
N THR A 9 24.78 -9.47 -8.65
CA THR A 9 24.83 -8.87 -7.31
C THR A 9 25.06 -9.96 -6.28
N THR A 10 25.83 -9.64 -5.25
CA THR A 10 25.99 -10.56 -4.13
C THR A 10 24.66 -10.72 -3.39
N LEU A 11 24.49 -11.86 -2.71
CA LEU A 11 23.33 -12.10 -1.84
C LEU A 11 23.12 -10.96 -0.82
N ALA A 12 24.22 -10.44 -0.28
CA ALA A 12 24.22 -9.36 0.70
C ALA A 12 23.72 -8.04 0.10
N GLU A 13 24.22 -7.65 -1.07
CA GLU A 13 23.78 -6.43 -1.77
C GLU A 13 22.30 -6.48 -2.17
N ARG A 14 21.82 -7.65 -2.62
CA ARG A 14 20.41 -7.84 -2.94
C ARG A 14 19.53 -7.70 -1.70
N ILE A 15 19.91 -8.35 -0.60
CA ILE A 15 19.16 -8.25 0.66
C ILE A 15 19.15 -6.80 1.13
N ALA A 16 20.30 -6.12 1.13
CA ALA A 16 20.41 -4.71 1.50
C ALA A 16 19.52 -3.81 0.63
N THR A 17 19.52 -4.00 -0.69
CA THR A 17 18.64 -3.26 -1.61
C THR A 17 17.17 -3.43 -1.26
N LEU A 18 16.73 -4.67 -1.03
CA LEU A 18 15.33 -4.96 -0.69
C LEU A 18 14.94 -4.40 0.68
N ASP A 19 15.85 -4.41 1.64
CA ASP A 19 15.61 -3.84 2.96
C ASP A 19 15.56 -2.31 2.89
N ILE A 20 16.44 -1.66 2.10
CA ILE A 20 16.38 -0.22 1.84
C ILE A 20 15.03 0.16 1.20
N LEU A 21 14.57 -0.59 0.20
CA LEU A 21 13.27 -0.35 -0.43
C LEU A 21 12.11 -0.48 0.57
N ARG A 22 12.16 -1.46 1.49
CA ARG A 22 11.16 -1.60 2.56
C ARG A 22 11.21 -0.43 3.53
N GLY A 23 12.40 -0.01 3.95
CA GLY A 23 12.59 1.14 4.82
C GLY A 23 12.11 2.44 4.18
N PHE A 24 12.38 2.63 2.89
CA PHE A 24 11.87 3.76 2.11
C PHE A 24 10.33 3.76 2.05
N ALA A 25 9.71 2.61 1.79
CA ALA A 25 8.25 2.49 1.82
C ALA A 25 7.69 2.84 3.21
N LEU A 26 8.32 2.37 4.30
CA LEU A 26 7.90 2.69 5.67
C LEU A 26 8.08 4.18 6.01
N LEU A 27 9.14 4.82 5.53
CA LEU A 27 9.34 6.27 5.69
C LEU A 27 8.22 7.06 5.00
N GLY A 28 7.80 6.67 3.80
CA GLY A 28 6.69 7.32 3.15
C GLY A 28 5.35 7.05 3.86
N MET A 29 5.11 5.81 4.31
CA MET A 29 3.91 5.44 5.07
C MET A 29 3.77 6.22 6.37
N ILE A 30 4.86 6.38 7.14
CA ILE A 30 4.80 7.11 8.43
C ILE A 30 4.45 8.59 8.21
N ILE A 31 5.03 9.26 7.20
CA ILE A 31 4.71 10.66 6.86
C ILE A 31 3.22 10.80 6.52
N VAL A 32 2.71 9.90 5.69
CA VAL A 32 1.31 9.89 5.26
C VAL A 32 0.37 9.62 6.43
N HIS A 33 0.69 8.65 7.28
CA HIS A 33 -0.12 8.32 8.45
C HIS A 33 -0.15 9.45 9.48
N PHE A 34 0.97 10.16 9.68
CA PHE A 34 0.97 11.38 10.50
C PHE A 34 -0.01 12.41 9.94
N HIS A 35 0.09 12.73 8.65
CA HIS A 35 -0.84 13.67 8.02
C HIS A 35 -2.29 13.20 8.18
N GLN A 36 -2.63 11.96 7.80
CA GLN A 36 -3.99 11.44 7.88
C GLN A 36 -4.55 11.44 9.31
N ARG A 37 -3.80 10.97 10.30
CA ARG A 37 -4.29 10.82 11.67
C ARG A 37 -4.34 12.13 12.43
N PHE A 38 -3.31 12.97 12.33
CA PHE A 38 -3.32 14.27 12.99
C PHE A 38 -4.28 15.25 12.33
N ARG A 39 -4.51 15.18 11.01
CA ARG A 39 -5.60 15.94 10.39
C ARG A 39 -6.97 15.55 10.96
N LEU A 40 -7.19 14.26 11.22
CA LEU A 40 -8.44 13.78 11.81
C LEU A 40 -8.61 14.15 13.30
N SER A 41 -7.53 14.48 14.02
CA SER A 41 -7.62 14.93 15.42
C SER A 41 -8.14 16.38 15.57
N TRP A 42 -8.18 17.15 14.49
CA TRP A 42 -8.84 18.46 14.46
C TRP A 42 -10.36 18.32 14.23
N PRO A 43 -11.19 19.18 14.86
CA PRO A 43 -12.63 19.28 14.58
C PRO A 43 -12.88 19.47 13.09
N ALA A 44 -13.96 18.89 12.56
CA ALA A 44 -14.21 18.89 11.12
C ALA A 44 -14.29 20.30 10.52
N GLU A 45 -14.85 21.23 11.28
CA GLU A 45 -15.01 22.66 10.95
C GLU A 45 -13.65 23.36 10.81
N ASP A 46 -12.68 22.97 11.64
CA ASP A 46 -11.34 23.57 11.67
C ASP A 46 -10.37 22.96 10.66
N ARG A 47 -10.71 21.82 10.03
CA ARG A 47 -9.82 21.13 9.08
C ARG A 47 -9.59 21.93 7.80
N VAL A 48 -10.52 22.80 7.45
CA VAL A 48 -10.46 23.63 6.24
C VAL A 48 -9.91 25.00 6.63
N GLY A 49 -8.72 25.34 6.13
CA GLY A 49 -8.09 26.65 6.40
C GLY A 49 -6.90 26.62 7.36
N LEU A 50 -6.48 25.44 7.85
CA LEU A 50 -5.24 25.32 8.62
C LEU A 50 -4.03 25.81 7.78
N PRO A 51 -3.23 26.77 8.28
CA PRO A 51 -2.07 27.27 7.55
C PRO A 51 -1.09 26.14 7.22
N GLY A 52 -0.77 26.00 5.93
CA GLY A 52 0.16 24.99 5.43
C GLY A 52 -0.44 23.59 5.21
N GLU A 53 -1.70 23.34 5.59
CA GLU A 53 -2.35 22.02 5.39
C GLU A 53 -2.46 21.66 3.91
N TRP A 54 -2.80 22.63 3.07
CA TRP A 54 -2.87 22.40 1.63
C TRP A 54 -1.53 21.92 1.10
N LEU A 55 -0.41 22.50 1.52
CA LEU A 55 0.92 22.16 1.01
C LEU A 55 1.39 20.81 1.55
N VAL A 56 1.27 20.60 2.86
CA VAL A 56 1.70 19.34 3.52
C VAL A 56 0.84 18.18 3.07
N GLY A 57 -0.48 18.35 3.07
CA GLY A 57 -1.42 17.33 2.62
C GLY A 57 -1.28 17.03 1.13
N TRP A 58 -1.12 18.06 0.30
CA TRP A 58 -0.91 17.87 -1.14
C TRP A 58 0.40 17.15 -1.43
N THR A 59 1.51 17.54 -0.81
CA THR A 59 2.81 16.87 -1.04
C THR A 59 2.80 15.42 -0.60
N ALA A 60 2.20 15.11 0.56
CA ALA A 60 2.04 13.75 1.04
C ALA A 60 1.14 12.91 0.12
N TRP A 61 -0.01 13.45 -0.30
CA TRP A 61 -0.95 12.75 -1.16
C TRP A 61 -0.38 12.51 -2.57
N TRP A 62 0.10 13.59 -3.18
CA TRP A 62 0.58 13.61 -4.56
C TRP A 62 1.88 12.81 -4.75
N GLY A 63 2.78 12.84 -3.74
CA GLY A 63 4.12 12.27 -3.81
C GLY A 63 4.33 10.97 -3.04
N LEU A 64 3.63 10.70 -1.93
CA LEU A 64 4.01 9.61 -1.02
C LEU A 64 2.92 8.55 -0.81
N GLU A 65 1.67 8.93 -0.60
CA GLU A 65 0.60 8.05 -0.10
C GLU A 65 0.46 6.74 -0.87
N GLN A 66 -0.04 6.81 -2.10
CA GLN A 66 -0.26 5.60 -2.90
C GLN A 66 1.06 4.92 -3.31
N LYS A 67 2.17 5.64 -3.33
CA LYS A 67 3.47 5.17 -3.84
C LYS A 67 4.16 4.30 -2.79
N SER A 68 4.08 4.72 -1.53
CA SER A 68 4.64 4.01 -0.39
C SER A 68 3.90 2.71 -0.15
N TRP A 69 2.56 2.77 -0.21
CA TRP A 69 1.70 1.60 -0.16
C TRP A 69 2.00 0.63 -1.32
N ALA A 70 2.12 1.14 -2.54
CA ALA A 70 2.38 0.29 -3.71
C ALA A 70 3.76 -0.38 -3.65
N ALA A 71 4.78 0.34 -3.20
CA ALA A 71 6.11 -0.21 -2.98
C ALA A 71 6.06 -1.34 -1.92
N PHE A 72 5.36 -1.11 -0.81
CA PHE A 72 5.21 -2.12 0.25
C PHE A 72 4.47 -3.37 -0.25
N ALA A 73 3.39 -3.20 -1.01
CA ALA A 73 2.66 -4.32 -1.62
C ALA A 73 3.53 -5.10 -2.60
N PHE A 74 4.21 -4.41 -3.51
CA PHE A 74 5.12 -5.03 -4.46
C PHE A 74 6.22 -5.83 -3.74
N LEU A 75 6.82 -5.27 -2.69
CA LEU A 75 7.85 -5.93 -1.88
C LEU A 75 7.32 -7.13 -1.08
N PHE A 76 6.02 -7.20 -0.79
CA PHE A 76 5.39 -8.40 -0.25
C PHE A 76 5.44 -9.55 -1.25
N GLY A 77 5.11 -9.30 -2.53
CA GLY A 77 5.24 -10.26 -3.63
C GLY A 77 6.68 -10.72 -3.85
N VAL A 78 7.64 -9.79 -3.80
CA VAL A 78 9.09 -10.11 -3.79
C VAL A 78 9.43 -11.01 -2.60
N GLY A 79 8.93 -10.68 -1.41
CA GLY A 79 9.14 -11.46 -0.19
C GLY A 79 8.61 -12.88 -0.28
N PHE A 80 7.48 -13.10 -0.96
CA PHE A 80 6.96 -14.42 -1.27
C PHE A 80 7.90 -15.20 -2.20
N ALA A 81 8.38 -14.60 -3.29
CA ALA A 81 9.34 -15.26 -4.19
C ALA A 81 10.66 -15.62 -3.48
N ILE A 82 11.19 -14.78 -2.57
CA ILE A 82 12.37 -15.12 -1.76
C ILE A 82 12.08 -16.33 -0.88
N PHE A 83 10.94 -16.31 -0.21
CA PHE A 83 10.52 -17.38 0.68
C PHE A 83 10.43 -18.71 -0.07
N MET A 84 9.86 -18.68 -1.28
CA MET A 84 9.77 -19.83 -2.18
C MET A 84 11.14 -20.38 -2.56
N ARG A 85 12.04 -19.53 -3.07
CA ARG A 85 13.42 -19.93 -3.43
C ARG A 85 14.15 -20.57 -2.25
N ARG A 86 14.00 -20.02 -1.03
CA ARG A 86 14.64 -20.56 0.17
C ARG A 86 14.05 -21.91 0.60
N ALA A 87 12.73 -22.05 0.55
CA ALA A 87 12.06 -23.29 0.92
C ALA A 87 12.43 -24.42 -0.05
N GLU A 88 12.48 -24.12 -1.35
CA GLU A 88 12.91 -25.07 -2.39
C GLU A 88 14.38 -25.45 -2.25
N ALA A 89 15.27 -24.48 -2.01
CA ALA A 89 16.71 -24.75 -1.81
C ALA A 89 17.02 -25.61 -0.58
N HIS A 90 16.15 -25.63 0.43
CA HIS A 90 16.33 -26.40 1.66
C HIS A 90 15.31 -27.54 1.81
N SER A 91 14.60 -27.92 0.74
CA SER A 91 13.58 -28.98 0.72
C SER A 91 12.53 -28.87 1.85
N ARG A 92 12.17 -27.65 2.25
CA ARG A 92 11.21 -27.39 3.34
C ARG A 92 9.77 -27.37 2.81
N PRO A 93 8.77 -27.72 3.64
CA PRO A 93 7.37 -27.71 3.22
C PRO A 93 6.85 -26.28 2.98
N LEU A 94 6.94 -25.82 1.73
CA LEU A 94 6.60 -24.47 1.30
C LEU A 94 5.20 -24.03 1.75
N VAL A 95 4.18 -24.86 1.45
CA VAL A 95 2.77 -24.54 1.69
C VAL A 95 2.50 -24.31 3.17
N THR A 96 2.87 -25.28 4.02
CA THR A 96 2.64 -25.22 5.47
C THR A 96 3.35 -24.03 6.11
N LEU A 97 4.62 -23.79 5.78
CA LEU A 97 5.38 -22.69 6.36
C LEU A 97 4.86 -21.33 5.89
N TYR A 98 4.47 -21.21 4.62
CA TYR A 98 3.90 -19.97 4.10
C TYR A 98 2.53 -19.66 4.70
N LEU A 99 1.63 -20.65 4.78
CA LEU A 99 0.31 -20.48 5.40
C LEU A 99 0.42 -20.16 6.90
N ARG A 100 1.37 -20.76 7.62
CA ARG A 100 1.67 -20.39 9.01
C ARG A 100 2.10 -18.92 9.11
N ARG A 101 2.97 -18.46 8.21
CA ARG A 101 3.41 -17.05 8.17
C ARG A 101 2.25 -16.10 7.88
N LEU A 102 1.36 -16.45 6.94
CA LEU A 102 0.17 -15.65 6.65
C LEU A 102 -0.82 -15.68 7.80
N GLY A 103 -0.98 -16.81 8.51
CA GLY A 103 -1.81 -16.92 9.70
C GLY A 103 -1.32 -15.99 10.81
N VAL A 104 -0.01 -15.98 11.09
CA VAL A 104 0.58 -15.03 12.05
C VAL A 104 0.37 -13.59 11.59
N LEU A 105 0.56 -13.29 10.30
CA LEU A 105 0.33 -11.96 9.75
C LEU A 105 -1.15 -11.53 9.87
N ALA A 106 -2.09 -12.45 9.67
CA ALA A 106 -3.52 -12.20 9.81
C ALA A 106 -3.89 -11.90 11.27
N LEU A 107 -3.36 -12.67 12.22
CA LEU A 107 -3.58 -12.42 13.66
C LEU A 107 -3.04 -11.05 14.09
N ILE A 108 -1.81 -10.72 13.69
CA ILE A 108 -1.24 -9.40 13.93
C ILE A 108 -2.08 -8.32 13.24
N GLY A 109 -2.53 -8.56 12.00
CA GLY A 109 -3.36 -7.62 11.26
C GLY A 109 -4.71 -7.34 11.92
N ILE A 110 -5.39 -8.38 12.41
CA ILE A 110 -6.64 -8.22 13.18
C ILE A 110 -6.37 -7.41 14.45
N ALA A 111 -5.30 -7.73 15.20
CA ALA A 111 -4.97 -7.01 16.42
C ALA A 111 -4.66 -5.54 16.15
N VAL A 112 -3.82 -5.26 15.14
CA VAL A 112 -3.44 -3.89 14.76
C VAL A 112 -4.66 -3.12 14.27
N GLU A 113 -5.51 -3.70 13.44
CA GLU A 113 -6.71 -3.03 12.94
C GLU A 113 -7.72 -2.77 14.07
N ALA A 114 -7.95 -3.74 14.96
CA ALA A 114 -8.86 -3.57 16.09
C ALA A 114 -8.36 -2.50 17.08
N LEU A 115 -7.06 -2.52 17.42
CA LEU A 115 -6.49 -1.65 18.45
C LEU A 115 -6.11 -0.26 17.93
N THR A 116 -5.65 -0.15 16.69
CA THR A 116 -5.11 1.11 16.14
C THR A 116 -5.91 1.64 14.94
N GLY A 117 -6.72 0.81 14.29
CA GLY A 117 -7.49 1.17 13.09
C GLY A 117 -6.69 1.13 11.80
N PHE A 118 -5.46 0.62 11.80
CA PHE A 118 -4.66 0.43 10.59
C PHE A 118 -4.87 -1.00 10.02
N ALA A 119 -5.36 -1.10 8.79
CA ALA A 119 -5.97 -2.34 8.26
C ALA A 119 -5.15 -3.11 7.20
N ILE A 120 -3.89 -2.75 6.96
CA ILE A 120 -3.17 -3.25 5.77
C ILE A 120 -2.80 -4.75 5.85
N LEU A 121 -2.43 -5.22 7.04
CA LEU A 121 -1.77 -6.51 7.21
C LEU A 121 -2.72 -7.69 7.01
N LEU A 122 -3.96 -7.58 7.51
CA LEU A 122 -4.99 -8.60 7.29
C LEU A 122 -5.31 -8.72 5.80
N HIS A 123 -5.46 -7.59 5.12
CA HIS A 123 -5.67 -7.57 3.67
C HIS A 123 -4.52 -8.26 2.90
N TYR A 124 -3.27 -8.03 3.32
CA TYR A 124 -2.09 -8.67 2.73
C TYR A 124 -2.04 -10.16 3.03
N ALA A 125 -2.44 -10.58 4.22
CA ALA A 125 -2.53 -11.99 4.58
C ALA A 125 -3.55 -12.73 3.69
N ILE A 126 -4.72 -12.12 3.47
CA ILE A 126 -5.78 -12.66 2.61
C ILE A 126 -5.28 -12.78 1.17
N TRP A 127 -4.77 -11.70 0.57
CA TRP A 127 -4.31 -11.71 -0.83
C TRP A 127 -2.96 -12.42 -1.04
N GLY A 128 -2.23 -12.69 0.03
CA GLY A 128 -1.05 -13.55 0.01
C GLY A 128 -1.39 -15.01 -0.25
N VAL A 129 -2.60 -15.48 0.11
CA VAL A 129 -3.04 -16.86 -0.09
C VAL A 129 -3.24 -17.19 -1.60
N PRO A 130 -4.00 -16.41 -2.40
CA PRO A 130 -4.11 -16.59 -3.85
C PRO A 130 -2.76 -16.68 -4.57
N LEU A 131 -1.75 -15.93 -4.11
CA LEU A 131 -0.41 -15.95 -4.68
C LEU A 131 0.23 -17.35 -4.63
N LEU A 132 -0.10 -18.14 -3.59
CA LEU A 132 0.34 -19.52 -3.47
C LEU A 132 -0.23 -20.38 -4.61
N PHE A 133 -1.50 -20.22 -4.98
CA PHE A 133 -2.14 -21.03 -6.02
C PHE A 133 -1.59 -20.72 -7.42
N VAL A 134 -1.27 -19.46 -7.68
CA VAL A 134 -0.77 -19.03 -8.99
C VAL A 134 0.75 -19.11 -9.12
N ARG A 135 1.46 -19.54 -8.07
CA ARG A 135 2.94 -19.54 -8.00
C ARG A 135 3.64 -20.31 -9.12
N ARG A 136 2.99 -21.32 -9.70
CA ARG A 136 3.53 -22.15 -10.79
C ARG A 136 3.07 -21.69 -12.18
N TRP A 137 2.19 -20.69 -12.25
CA TRP A 137 1.67 -20.21 -13.53
C TRP A 137 2.76 -19.47 -14.31
N SER A 138 2.65 -19.51 -15.63
CA SER A 138 3.58 -18.82 -16.52
C SER A 138 3.46 -17.30 -16.34
N THR A 139 4.54 -16.57 -16.64
CA THR A 139 4.57 -15.10 -16.52
C THR A 139 3.46 -14.44 -17.32
N ARG A 140 3.12 -14.97 -18.51
CA ARG A 140 2.04 -14.44 -19.35
C ARG A 140 0.69 -14.53 -18.65
N VAL A 141 0.37 -15.69 -18.08
CA VAL A 141 -0.90 -15.90 -17.35
C VAL A 141 -0.96 -14.99 -16.11
N LEU A 142 0.16 -14.82 -15.40
CA LEU A 142 0.23 -13.91 -14.26
C LEU A 142 0.00 -12.45 -14.65
N LEU A 143 0.53 -12.00 -15.79
CA LEU A 143 0.28 -10.64 -16.30
C LEU A 143 -1.19 -10.45 -16.69
N VAL A 144 -1.81 -11.44 -17.35
CA VAL A 144 -3.25 -11.40 -17.64
C VAL A 144 -4.07 -11.34 -16.35
N LEU A 145 -3.72 -12.17 -15.36
CA LEU A 145 -4.37 -12.14 -14.05
C LEU A 145 -4.21 -10.79 -13.34
N ALA A 146 -3.03 -10.16 -13.46
CA ALA A 146 -2.77 -8.84 -12.91
C ALA A 146 -3.66 -7.76 -13.58
N VAL A 147 -3.85 -7.80 -14.90
CA VAL A 147 -4.76 -6.89 -15.61
C VAL A 147 -6.22 -7.14 -15.20
N ILE A 148 -6.67 -8.40 -15.17
CA ILE A 148 -8.02 -8.76 -14.70
C ILE A 148 -8.25 -8.25 -13.27
N SER A 149 -7.25 -8.43 -12.40
CA SER A 149 -7.30 -7.98 -11.01
C SER A 149 -7.35 -6.46 -10.87
N ALA A 150 -6.65 -5.73 -11.74
CA ALA A 150 -6.71 -4.27 -11.77
C ALA A 150 -8.10 -3.77 -12.18
N MET A 151 -8.74 -4.44 -13.14
CA MET A 151 -10.04 -4.03 -13.70
C MET A 151 -11.24 -4.52 -12.90
N ALA A 152 -11.08 -5.47 -11.97
CA ALA A 152 -12.20 -6.12 -11.28
C ALA A 152 -13.08 -5.16 -10.47
N TRP A 153 -12.49 -4.28 -9.65
CA TRP A 153 -13.23 -3.26 -8.90
C TRP A 153 -13.95 -2.24 -9.79
N PRO A 154 -13.28 -1.63 -10.78
CA PRO A 154 -13.92 -0.78 -11.77
C PRO A 154 -15.08 -1.46 -12.50
N ALA A 155 -14.90 -2.70 -12.94
CA ALA A 155 -15.93 -3.46 -13.65
C ALA A 155 -17.15 -3.75 -12.75
N TYR A 156 -16.91 -4.18 -11.51
CA TYR A 156 -17.98 -4.39 -10.53
C TYR A 156 -18.80 -3.11 -10.30
N ARG A 157 -18.11 -2.00 -10.00
CA ARG A 157 -18.73 -0.71 -9.70
C ARG A 157 -19.41 -0.09 -10.93
N PHE A 158 -18.88 -0.32 -12.12
CA PHE A 158 -19.58 0.02 -13.37
C PHE A 158 -20.90 -0.73 -13.49
N GLY A 159 -20.91 -2.05 -13.25
CA GLY A 159 -22.14 -2.86 -13.25
C GLY A 159 -23.17 -2.38 -12.21
N VAL A 160 -22.73 -2.01 -11.01
CA VAL A 160 -23.61 -1.39 -9.98
C VAL A 160 -24.20 -0.08 -10.48
N GLY A 161 -23.39 0.81 -11.04
CA GLY A 161 -23.88 2.08 -11.59
C GLY A 161 -24.89 1.89 -12.72
N VAL A 162 -24.67 0.90 -13.60
CA VAL A 162 -25.61 0.56 -14.69
C VAL A 162 -26.93 0.07 -14.11
N HIS A 163 -26.89 -0.81 -13.10
CA HIS A 163 -28.08 -1.31 -12.45
C HIS A 163 -28.91 -0.19 -11.81
N GLU A 164 -28.26 0.74 -11.10
CA GLU A 164 -28.92 1.90 -10.51
C GLU A 164 -29.55 2.81 -11.56
N TRP A 165 -28.84 3.09 -12.65
CA TRP A 165 -29.37 3.92 -13.72
C TRP A 165 -30.56 3.28 -14.42
N LEU A 166 -30.54 1.95 -14.63
CA LEU A 166 -31.66 1.21 -15.20
C LEU A 166 -32.87 1.14 -14.26
N THR A 167 -32.65 1.16 -12.94
CA THR A 167 -33.71 1.04 -11.92
C THR A 167 -34.12 2.37 -11.31
N ARG A 168 -33.56 3.49 -11.78
CA ARG A 168 -33.75 4.82 -11.19
C ARG A 168 -35.22 5.23 -11.04
N ASP A 169 -36.06 4.88 -12.01
CA ASP A 169 -37.49 5.25 -12.02
C ASP A 169 -38.31 4.39 -11.03
N GLN A 170 -37.88 3.13 -10.79
CA GLN A 170 -38.45 2.25 -9.76
C GLN A 170 -37.96 2.62 -8.36
N ALA A 171 -36.72 3.11 -8.23
CA ALA A 171 -36.17 3.59 -6.97
C ALA A 171 -36.82 4.92 -6.53
N ALA A 172 -37.12 5.81 -7.46
CA ALA A 172 -37.83 7.07 -7.19
C ALA A 172 -39.25 6.86 -6.63
N THR A 173 -39.90 5.74 -6.97
CA THR A 173 -41.22 5.37 -6.45
C THR A 173 -41.17 4.74 -5.05
N VAL A 174 -40.04 4.13 -4.65
CA VAL A 174 -39.82 3.59 -3.29
C VAL A 174 -39.22 4.65 -2.34
N ALA A 175 -38.47 5.63 -2.87
CA ALA A 175 -37.81 6.70 -2.14
C ALA A 175 -38.74 7.81 -1.59
N ALA A 176 -40.06 7.65 -1.71
CA ALA A 176 -41.03 8.50 -1.02
C ALA A 176 -41.03 8.29 0.51
N ALA A 177 -40.40 7.21 1.00
CA ALA A 177 -40.01 7.11 2.41
C ALA A 177 -38.82 8.05 2.68
N PRO A 178 -38.85 8.88 3.74
CA PRO A 178 -37.73 9.75 4.05
C PRO A 178 -36.46 8.91 4.11
N PRO A 179 -35.34 9.36 3.48
CA PRO A 179 -34.10 8.63 3.56
C PRO A 179 -33.85 8.36 5.04
N ALA A 180 -33.65 7.11 5.41
CA ALA A 180 -33.15 6.78 6.73
C ALA A 180 -31.81 7.51 6.83
N VAL A 181 -31.84 8.72 7.38
CA VAL A 181 -30.66 9.49 7.72
C VAL A 181 -29.93 8.52 8.62
N SER A 182 -28.88 7.90 8.09
CA SER A 182 -27.96 7.12 8.91
C SER A 182 -27.38 8.14 9.85
N ALA A 183 -28.05 8.32 11.00
CA ALA A 183 -27.64 9.20 12.06
C ALA A 183 -26.18 8.84 12.29
N ARG A 184 -25.28 9.77 11.98
CA ARG A 184 -23.85 9.54 12.06
C ARG A 184 -23.62 9.06 13.49
N ALA A 185 -23.31 7.77 13.63
CA ALA A 185 -23.28 7.14 14.94
C ALA A 185 -22.41 8.00 15.85
N ALA A 186 -22.92 8.34 17.02
CA ALA A 186 -22.21 9.21 17.96
C ALA A 186 -20.76 8.72 18.10
N PRO A 187 -19.78 9.63 18.16
CA PRO A 187 -18.40 9.25 18.44
C PRO A 187 -18.41 8.34 19.69
N PRO A 188 -17.74 7.18 19.66
CA PRO A 188 -17.81 6.24 20.79
C PRO A 188 -17.36 6.93 22.09
N ASP A 189 -17.77 6.53 23.28
CA ASP A 189 -17.32 7.24 24.50
C ASP A 189 -16.15 6.53 25.20
N THR A 190 -16.00 5.23 24.93
CA THR A 190 -14.94 4.39 25.53
C THR A 190 -14.03 3.78 24.46
N TYR A 191 -12.80 3.44 24.86
CA TYR A 191 -11.87 2.75 23.98
C TYR A 191 -12.37 1.34 23.62
N THR A 192 -13.02 0.64 24.56
CA THR A 192 -13.65 -0.66 24.30
C THR A 192 -14.66 -0.56 23.17
N GLU A 193 -15.51 0.48 23.15
CA GLU A 193 -16.46 0.69 22.07
C GLU A 193 -15.78 0.94 20.71
N VAL A 194 -14.65 1.66 20.69
CA VAL A 194 -13.83 1.80 19.47
C VAL A 194 -13.36 0.44 18.96
N VAL A 195 -12.80 -0.38 19.85
CA VAL A 195 -12.28 -1.70 19.50
C VAL A 195 -13.40 -2.61 19.02
N THR A 196 -14.55 -2.64 19.72
CA THR A 196 -15.72 -3.42 19.32
C THR A 196 -16.25 -3.00 17.95
N ARG A 197 -16.35 -1.68 17.68
CA ARG A 197 -16.77 -1.16 16.37
C ARG A 197 -15.77 -1.56 15.27
N ARG A 198 -14.46 -1.46 15.53
CA ARG A 198 -13.42 -1.88 14.58
C ARG A 198 -13.47 -3.39 14.33
N LEU A 199 -13.68 -4.21 15.37
CA LEU A 199 -13.83 -5.66 15.23
C LEU A 199 -15.08 -6.02 14.41
N GLY A 200 -16.20 -5.33 14.63
CA GLY A 200 -17.40 -5.46 13.81
C GLY A 200 -17.17 -5.04 12.35
N ASN A 201 -16.31 -4.04 12.09
CA ASN A 201 -15.91 -3.66 10.73
C ASN A 201 -15.06 -4.74 10.07
N ILE A 202 -14.08 -5.30 10.80
CA ILE A 202 -13.26 -6.43 10.33
C ILE A 202 -14.17 -7.61 9.97
N GLN A 203 -15.07 -7.99 10.88
CA GLN A 203 -16.00 -9.10 10.65
C GLN A 203 -16.87 -8.87 9.41
N ARG A 204 -17.48 -7.68 9.28
CA ARG A 204 -18.29 -7.34 8.10
C ARG A 204 -17.47 -7.31 6.82
N GLY A 205 -16.24 -6.81 6.88
CA GLY A 205 -15.32 -6.77 5.74
C GLY A 205 -14.91 -8.17 5.27
N VAL A 206 -14.49 -9.04 6.19
CA VAL A 206 -14.04 -10.41 5.90
C VAL A 206 -15.19 -11.32 5.47
N LEU A 207 -16.37 -11.17 6.05
CA LEU A 207 -17.56 -11.94 5.65
C LEU A 207 -18.23 -11.38 4.38
N SER A 208 -17.88 -10.17 3.96
CA SER A 208 -18.40 -9.60 2.71
C SER A 208 -17.82 -10.37 1.53
N TRP A 209 -18.69 -10.81 0.62
CA TRP A 209 -18.27 -11.37 -0.66
C TRP A 209 -17.31 -10.44 -1.44
N ARG A 210 -17.37 -9.12 -1.19
CA ARG A 210 -16.49 -8.12 -1.79
C ARG A 210 -15.01 -8.35 -1.48
N VAL A 211 -14.68 -9.05 -0.40
CA VAL A 211 -13.28 -9.42 -0.06
C VAL A 211 -12.66 -10.30 -1.14
N LEU A 212 -13.48 -11.01 -1.91
CA LEU A 212 -13.06 -11.90 -3.00
C LEU A 212 -12.75 -11.14 -4.30
N ILE A 213 -13.13 -9.87 -4.41
CA ILE A 213 -12.85 -9.06 -5.60
C ILE A 213 -11.36 -8.67 -5.58
N PRO A 214 -10.54 -9.15 -6.53
CA PRO A 214 -9.14 -8.79 -6.60
C PRO A 214 -8.97 -7.30 -6.78
N GLY A 215 -7.98 -6.75 -6.08
CA GLY A 215 -7.66 -5.33 -6.13
C GLY A 215 -6.18 -5.09 -6.37
N SER A 216 -5.80 -3.81 -6.37
CA SER A 216 -4.45 -3.34 -6.67
C SER A 216 -3.35 -4.03 -5.84
N SER A 217 -3.62 -4.43 -4.58
CA SER A 217 -2.65 -5.19 -3.76
C SER A 217 -2.19 -6.45 -4.46
N PHE A 218 -3.13 -7.24 -4.99
CA PHE A 218 -2.82 -8.51 -5.64
C PHE A 218 -2.08 -8.31 -6.97
N VAL A 219 -2.44 -7.26 -7.71
CA VAL A 219 -1.70 -6.83 -8.91
C VAL A 219 -0.22 -6.59 -8.56
N LEU A 220 0.03 -5.79 -7.52
CA LEU A 220 1.39 -5.45 -7.08
C LEU A 220 2.13 -6.68 -6.52
N PHE A 221 1.45 -7.59 -5.84
CA PHE A 221 2.03 -8.85 -5.36
C PHE A 221 2.50 -9.72 -6.53
N ILE A 222 1.67 -9.85 -7.56
CA ILE A 222 2.01 -10.59 -8.78
C ILE A 222 3.23 -9.95 -9.47
N LEU A 223 3.23 -8.63 -9.65
CA LEU A 223 4.33 -7.92 -10.28
C LEU A 223 5.65 -8.07 -9.49
N GLY A 224 5.58 -7.97 -8.15
CA GLY A 224 6.73 -8.20 -7.27
C GLY A 224 7.27 -9.62 -7.37
N PHE A 225 6.37 -10.61 -7.39
CA PHE A 225 6.71 -12.00 -7.56
C PHE A 225 7.39 -12.26 -8.92
N ILE A 226 6.85 -11.72 -10.02
CA ILE A 226 7.44 -11.80 -11.37
C ILE A 226 8.83 -11.15 -11.40
N ALA A 227 8.98 -9.95 -10.84
CA ALA A 227 10.24 -9.22 -10.86
C ALA A 227 11.38 -10.01 -10.21
N LEU A 228 11.12 -10.65 -9.05
CA LEU A 228 12.14 -11.49 -8.42
C LEU A 228 12.33 -12.82 -9.16
N ARG A 229 11.27 -13.41 -9.71
CA ARG A 229 11.35 -14.65 -10.50
C ARG A 229 12.30 -14.51 -11.69
N HIS A 230 12.32 -13.35 -12.35
CA HIS A 230 13.22 -13.07 -13.49
C HIS A 230 14.58 -12.50 -13.06
N GLY A 231 14.87 -12.43 -11.76
CA GLY A 231 16.18 -11.96 -11.29
C GLY A 231 16.42 -10.46 -11.49
N VAL A 232 15.38 -9.62 -11.53
CA VAL A 232 15.54 -8.16 -11.66
C VAL A 232 16.41 -7.58 -10.53
N PHE A 233 16.29 -8.14 -9.33
CA PHE A 233 17.11 -7.76 -8.16
C PHE A 233 18.42 -8.53 -8.06
N ASP A 234 18.58 -9.63 -8.81
CA ASP A 234 19.82 -10.41 -8.85
C ASP A 234 20.82 -9.79 -9.85
N GLU A 235 20.32 -9.33 -11.00
CA GLU A 235 21.10 -8.73 -12.09
C GLU A 235 20.44 -7.42 -12.59
N PRO A 236 20.38 -6.35 -11.77
CA PRO A 236 19.67 -5.11 -12.12
C PRO A 236 20.24 -4.42 -13.38
N LYS A 237 21.56 -4.45 -13.58
CA LYS A 237 22.22 -3.86 -14.76
C LYS A 237 21.79 -4.55 -16.07
N ARG A 238 21.59 -5.87 -16.05
CA ARG A 238 21.09 -6.63 -17.20
C ARG A 238 19.64 -6.30 -17.50
N HIS A 239 18.85 -6.02 -16.47
CA HIS A 239 17.44 -5.66 -16.57
C HIS A 239 17.20 -4.15 -16.69
N LEU A 240 18.23 -3.35 -17.01
CA LEU A 240 18.15 -1.89 -17.08
C LEU A 240 16.96 -1.41 -17.93
N ARG A 241 16.79 -1.96 -19.14
CA ARG A 241 15.69 -1.59 -20.03
C ARG A 241 14.33 -1.81 -19.37
N LEU A 242 14.12 -2.97 -18.75
CA LEU A 242 12.87 -3.27 -18.05
C LEU A 242 12.62 -2.31 -16.89
N ILE A 243 13.64 -2.03 -16.08
CA ILE A 243 13.53 -1.12 -14.94
C ILE A 243 13.18 0.29 -15.43
N VAL A 244 13.91 0.82 -16.41
CA VAL A 244 13.66 2.16 -16.98
C VAL A 244 12.29 2.24 -17.64
N THR A 245 11.86 1.21 -18.38
CA THR A 245 10.51 1.16 -18.95
C THR A 245 9.45 1.20 -17.84
N ALA A 246 9.61 0.45 -16.76
CA ALA A 246 8.70 0.50 -15.61
C ALA A 246 8.69 1.88 -14.94
N MET A 247 9.84 2.55 -14.83
CA MET A 247 9.94 3.91 -14.30
C MET A 247 9.21 4.93 -15.19
N VAL A 248 9.39 4.85 -16.52
CA VAL A 248 8.74 5.74 -17.48
C VAL A 248 7.24 5.50 -17.53
N VAL A 249 6.80 4.24 -17.57
CA VAL A 249 5.37 3.90 -17.51
C VAL A 249 4.76 4.36 -16.19
N GLY A 250 5.45 4.17 -15.06
CA GLY A 250 4.99 4.63 -13.76
C GLY A 250 4.79 6.15 -13.70
N LEU A 251 5.75 6.91 -14.23
CA LEU A 251 5.65 8.37 -14.33
C LEU A 251 4.54 8.80 -15.29
N ALA A 252 4.45 8.16 -16.46
CA ALA A 252 3.42 8.46 -17.45
C ALA A 252 2.02 8.19 -16.90
N CYS A 253 1.77 7.05 -16.27
CA CYS A 253 0.48 6.75 -15.64
C CYS A 253 0.11 7.79 -14.57
N TRP A 254 1.07 8.23 -13.77
CA TRP A 254 0.83 9.24 -12.75
C TRP A 254 0.56 10.63 -13.35
N LEU A 255 1.28 11.01 -14.42
CA LEU A 255 1.01 12.27 -15.14
C LEU A 255 -0.37 12.25 -15.78
N ILE A 256 -0.73 11.15 -16.45
CA ILE A 256 -2.06 10.96 -17.06
C ILE A 256 -3.15 10.99 -15.99
N PHE A 257 -2.92 10.37 -14.83
CA PHE A 257 -3.88 10.39 -13.74
C PHE A 257 -4.15 11.83 -13.27
N TRP A 258 -3.11 12.58 -12.91
CA TRP A 258 -3.26 13.90 -12.29
C TRP A 258 -3.61 15.01 -13.27
N PHE A 259 -3.02 15.00 -14.46
CA PHE A 259 -3.19 16.07 -15.45
C PHE A 259 -4.20 15.72 -16.55
N GLY A 260 -4.57 14.45 -16.69
CA GLY A 260 -5.63 14.01 -17.59
C GLY A 260 -6.91 13.65 -16.84
N LEU A 261 -6.91 12.51 -16.15
CA LEU A 261 -8.12 11.90 -15.59
C LEU A 261 -8.77 12.75 -14.49
N GLN A 262 -8.00 13.32 -13.57
CA GLN A 262 -8.52 14.17 -12.49
C GLN A 262 -9.05 15.54 -12.98
N LYS A 263 -8.74 15.92 -14.24
CA LYS A 263 -9.22 17.16 -14.87
C LYS A 263 -10.46 16.95 -15.74
N MET A 264 -10.91 15.70 -15.90
CA MET A 264 -12.13 15.41 -16.67
C MET A 264 -13.36 16.02 -16.01
N PRO A 265 -14.33 16.57 -16.78
CA PRO A 265 -15.52 17.16 -16.17
C PRO A 265 -16.35 16.10 -15.43
N SER A 266 -16.90 16.48 -14.28
CA SER A 266 -17.68 15.59 -13.40
C SER A 266 -18.86 14.94 -14.11
N ALA A 267 -19.49 15.64 -15.06
CA ALA A 267 -20.59 15.13 -15.88
C ALA A 267 -20.27 13.82 -16.64
N TRP A 268 -19.00 13.59 -16.99
CA TRP A 268 -18.55 12.39 -17.70
C TRP A 268 -18.07 11.29 -16.76
N THR A 269 -17.87 11.60 -15.48
CA THR A 269 -17.17 10.72 -14.53
C THR A 269 -18.02 10.29 -13.34
N ASP A 270 -19.01 11.07 -12.94
CA ASP A 270 -19.83 10.86 -11.73
C ASP A 270 -21.33 10.72 -12.07
N TRP A 271 -21.65 9.86 -13.04
CA TRP A 271 -23.02 9.65 -13.53
C TRP A 271 -23.92 8.81 -12.60
N SER A 272 -23.33 8.13 -11.62
CA SER A 272 -24.02 7.49 -10.47
C SER A 272 -23.09 7.56 -9.26
N ASP A 273 -23.65 7.81 -8.06
CA ASP A 273 -22.91 7.84 -6.80
C ASP A 273 -22.18 6.51 -6.52
N ASN A 274 -22.74 5.41 -7.03
CA ASN A 274 -22.16 4.08 -6.88
C ASN A 274 -21.43 3.53 -8.12
N ALA A 275 -21.29 4.33 -9.19
CA ALA A 275 -20.42 3.97 -10.30
C ALA A 275 -18.93 4.05 -9.91
N TRP A 276 -18.05 3.47 -10.74
CA TRP A 276 -16.61 3.75 -10.65
C TRP A 276 -16.31 5.02 -11.43
N PRO A 277 -15.80 6.09 -10.79
CA PRO A 277 -15.48 7.28 -11.54
C PRO A 277 -14.34 7.05 -12.52
N LEU A 278 -14.56 7.41 -13.79
CA LEU A 278 -13.55 7.25 -14.85
C LEU A 278 -12.24 7.99 -14.52
N ARG A 279 -12.33 9.06 -13.71
CA ARG A 279 -11.17 9.80 -13.17
C ARG A 279 -10.18 8.95 -12.37
N TYR A 280 -10.58 7.75 -11.94
CA TYR A 280 -9.69 6.78 -11.27
C TYR A 280 -9.09 5.73 -12.23
N GLY A 281 -9.20 5.94 -13.54
CA GLY A 281 -8.40 5.26 -14.58
C GLY A 281 -8.63 3.76 -14.70
N LEU A 282 -9.83 3.29 -14.36
CA LEU A 282 -10.28 1.90 -14.48
C LEU A 282 -9.30 0.89 -13.84
N GLY A 283 -8.60 1.30 -12.79
CA GLY A 283 -7.64 0.47 -12.04
C GLY A 283 -6.31 0.18 -12.75
N VAL A 284 -6.25 0.35 -14.08
CA VAL A 284 -5.02 0.15 -14.87
C VAL A 284 -4.16 1.42 -14.88
N ILE A 285 -4.78 2.60 -14.97
CA ILE A 285 -4.08 3.89 -14.86
C ILE A 285 -4.33 4.43 -13.45
N SER A 286 -3.33 4.33 -12.59
CA SER A 286 -3.41 4.77 -11.20
C SER A 286 -2.17 5.57 -10.81
N GLU A 287 -2.35 6.54 -9.92
CA GLU A 287 -1.24 7.31 -9.36
C GLU A 287 -0.24 6.49 -8.54
N GLN A 288 -0.60 5.26 -8.16
CA GLN A 288 0.24 4.35 -7.39
C GLN A 288 1.46 3.87 -8.19
N TRP A 289 1.38 3.88 -9.53
CA TRP A 289 2.42 3.35 -10.42
C TRP A 289 3.71 4.17 -10.38
N LEU A 290 3.68 5.41 -9.90
CA LEU A 290 4.89 6.21 -9.65
C LEU A 290 5.85 5.53 -8.65
N ALA A 291 5.36 4.59 -7.84
CA ALA A 291 6.20 3.74 -6.99
C ALA A 291 7.30 3.01 -7.78
N PHE A 292 7.03 2.60 -9.04
CA PHE A 292 8.03 1.95 -9.89
C PHE A 292 9.14 2.91 -10.30
N THR A 293 8.83 4.19 -10.46
CA THR A 293 9.84 5.24 -10.68
C THR A 293 10.76 5.36 -9.47
N TYR A 294 10.21 5.39 -8.25
CA TYR A 294 11.00 5.48 -7.02
C TYR A 294 11.84 4.24 -6.76
N MET A 295 11.22 3.06 -6.83
CA MET A 295 11.92 1.79 -6.63
C MET A 295 13.00 1.57 -7.69
N GLY A 296 12.69 1.83 -8.96
CA GLY A 296 13.66 1.73 -10.06
C GLY A 296 14.84 2.68 -9.88
N ALA A 297 14.59 3.92 -9.48
CA ALA A 297 15.65 4.88 -9.18
C ALA A 297 16.57 4.38 -8.05
N ILE A 298 16.02 3.86 -6.96
CA ILE A 298 16.80 3.30 -5.84
C ILE A 298 17.60 2.07 -6.30
N VAL A 299 16.96 1.12 -7.00
CA VAL A 299 17.63 -0.09 -7.49
C VAL A 299 18.80 0.25 -8.41
N LEU A 300 18.59 1.15 -9.37
CA LEU A 300 19.66 1.57 -10.29
C LEU A 300 20.74 2.39 -9.58
N LEU A 301 20.36 3.27 -8.64
CA LEU A 301 21.31 4.02 -7.82
C LEU A 301 22.26 3.07 -7.08
N LEU A 302 21.71 2.08 -6.38
CA LEU A 302 22.51 1.11 -5.62
C LEU A 302 23.32 0.19 -6.54
N ALA A 303 22.77 -0.20 -7.70
CA ALA A 303 23.47 -1.04 -8.67
C ALA A 303 24.68 -0.35 -9.31
N TYR A 304 24.59 0.94 -9.62
CA TYR A 304 25.66 1.71 -10.27
C TYR A 304 26.57 2.43 -9.28
N ARG A 305 26.09 2.72 -8.06
CA ARG A 305 26.83 3.45 -7.03
C ARG A 305 26.70 2.75 -5.67
N PRO A 306 27.41 1.62 -5.46
CA PRO A 306 27.24 0.78 -4.26
C PRO A 306 27.52 1.48 -2.93
N TRP A 307 28.33 2.55 -2.92
CA TRP A 307 28.58 3.36 -1.73
C TRP A 307 27.32 4.03 -1.15
N TRP A 308 26.24 4.16 -1.93
CA TRP A 308 24.94 4.60 -1.40
C TRP A 308 24.29 3.56 -0.51
N THR A 309 24.66 2.29 -0.59
CA THR A 309 24.14 1.23 0.30
C THR A 309 24.46 1.56 1.75
N GLU A 310 25.67 2.03 2.02
CA GLU A 310 26.08 2.47 3.37
C GLU A 310 25.36 3.74 3.80
N ARG A 311 25.20 4.72 2.90
CA ARG A 311 24.50 5.98 3.23
C ARG A 311 23.01 5.79 3.48
N LEU A 312 22.40 4.80 2.85
CA LEU A 312 20.99 4.44 3.03
C LEU A 312 20.82 3.29 4.04
N ALA A 313 21.88 2.90 4.77
CA ALA A 313 21.83 1.79 5.70
C ALA A 313 20.76 1.96 6.78
N ILE A 314 20.48 3.20 7.22
CA ILE A 314 19.41 3.50 8.18
C ILE A 314 18.04 3.02 7.69
N LEU A 315 17.74 3.16 6.39
CA LEU A 315 16.52 2.63 5.78
C LEU A 315 16.58 1.10 5.76
N GLY A 316 17.74 0.53 5.46
CA GLY A 316 17.96 -0.92 5.50
C GLY A 316 17.69 -1.53 6.89
N VAL A 317 18.19 -0.92 7.96
CA VAL A 317 17.98 -1.35 9.35
C VAL A 317 16.49 -1.41 9.67
N VAL A 318 15.76 -0.32 9.39
CA VAL A 318 14.30 -0.24 9.60
C VAL A 318 13.56 -1.27 8.74
N GLY A 319 13.97 -1.42 7.47
CA GLY A 319 13.34 -2.32 6.52
C GLY A 319 13.54 -3.80 6.79
N ARG A 320 14.65 -4.20 7.45
CA ARG A 320 14.85 -5.59 7.94
C ARG A 320 13.77 -6.00 8.93
N MET A 321 13.33 -5.06 9.76
CA MET A 321 12.27 -5.24 10.76
C MET A 321 10.95 -4.63 10.30
N ALA A 322 10.63 -4.69 9.00
CA ALA A 322 9.55 -3.92 8.43
C ALA A 322 8.17 -4.14 9.09
N LEU A 323 7.83 -5.38 9.42
CA LEU A 323 6.58 -5.70 10.12
C LEU A 323 6.55 -5.04 11.52
N THR A 324 7.62 -5.22 12.30
CA THR A 324 7.73 -4.64 13.64
C THR A 324 7.64 -3.12 13.59
N ASN A 325 8.40 -2.48 12.70
CA ASN A 325 8.38 -1.03 12.56
C ASN A 325 7.02 -0.51 12.09
N TYR A 326 6.35 -1.19 11.16
CA TYR A 326 4.99 -0.84 10.78
C TYR A 326 4.01 -0.87 11.96
N VAL A 327 4.07 -1.94 12.78
CA VAL A 327 3.21 -2.08 13.96
C VAL A 327 3.51 -1.01 15.00
N LEU A 328 4.79 -0.77 15.29
CA LEU A 328 5.20 0.29 16.23
C LEU A 328 4.80 1.68 15.74
N GLN A 329 4.90 1.96 14.44
CA GLN A 329 4.39 3.20 13.84
C GLN A 329 2.88 3.34 14.05
N ALA A 330 2.11 2.28 13.76
CA ALA A 330 0.66 2.29 13.92
C ALA A 330 0.25 2.55 15.38
N ILE A 331 0.89 1.86 16.33
CA ILE A 331 0.65 2.03 17.77
C ILE A 331 1.03 3.44 18.21
N ALA A 332 2.23 3.91 17.88
CA ALA A 332 2.72 5.21 18.31
C ALA A 332 1.86 6.35 17.74
N ILE A 333 1.48 6.30 16.46
CA ILE A 333 0.64 7.34 15.84
C ILE A 333 -0.77 7.33 16.46
N ASP A 334 -1.38 6.16 16.67
CA ASP A 334 -2.71 6.08 17.29
C ASP A 334 -2.67 6.54 18.76
N LEU A 335 -1.62 6.18 19.52
CA LEU A 335 -1.43 6.64 20.89
C LEU A 335 -1.21 8.16 20.96
N LEU A 336 -0.43 8.74 20.05
CA LEU A 336 -0.19 10.18 20.04
C LEU A 336 -1.43 10.97 19.63
N SER A 337 -2.13 10.54 18.57
CA SER A 337 -3.20 11.33 17.95
C SER A 337 -4.60 11.06 18.50
N SER A 338 -4.87 9.86 19.02
CA SER A 338 -6.21 9.50 19.49
C SER A 338 -6.56 10.18 20.80
N ARG A 339 -7.85 10.47 21.00
CA ARG A 339 -8.38 11.01 22.26
C ARG A 339 -8.23 10.08 23.46
N PHE A 340 -8.01 8.79 23.22
CA PHE A 340 -7.81 7.78 24.28
C PHE A 340 -6.33 7.57 24.61
N GLY A 341 -5.42 8.20 23.86
CA GLY A 341 -4.01 8.29 24.17
C GLY A 341 -3.65 9.69 24.66
N PHE A 342 -2.65 10.32 24.05
CA PHE A 342 -2.18 11.65 24.42
C PHE A 342 -3.00 12.80 23.84
N ALA A 343 -3.91 12.53 22.89
CA ALA A 343 -4.75 13.53 22.22
C ALA A 343 -3.95 14.74 21.67
N LEU A 344 -2.72 14.49 21.20
CA LEU A 344 -1.81 15.53 20.76
C LEU A 344 -2.36 16.21 19.50
N LYS A 345 -2.50 17.54 19.56
CA LYS A 345 -2.88 18.35 18.40
C LYS A 345 -1.65 19.00 17.79
N LEU A 346 -1.20 18.46 16.68
CA LEU A 346 -0.11 19.04 15.88
C LEU A 346 -0.68 19.96 14.81
N ARG A 347 0.02 21.05 14.52
CA ARG A 347 -0.25 21.87 13.34
C ARG A 347 0.39 21.22 12.10
N PRO A 348 -0.18 21.41 10.89
CA PRO A 348 0.24 20.70 9.67
C PRO A 348 1.74 20.73 9.37
N TYR A 349 2.39 21.88 9.55
CA TYR A 349 3.81 22.06 9.28
C TYR A 349 4.73 21.20 10.18
N TYR A 350 4.23 20.69 11.30
CA TYR A 350 4.99 19.77 12.17
C TYR A 350 4.81 18.29 11.80
N TYR A 351 3.88 17.92 10.91
CA TYR A 351 3.63 16.52 10.59
C TYR A 351 4.87 15.82 10.01
N GLY A 352 5.53 16.45 9.04
CA GLY A 352 6.75 15.92 8.41
C GLY A 352 7.88 15.75 9.42
N ALA A 353 8.18 16.79 10.21
CA ALA A 353 9.24 16.74 11.21
C ALA A 353 8.96 15.68 12.30
N SER A 354 7.72 15.57 12.75
CA SER A 354 7.31 14.57 13.76
C SER A 354 7.40 13.14 13.21
N ALA A 355 7.03 12.93 11.95
CA ALA A 355 7.20 11.66 11.27
C ALA A 355 8.68 11.27 11.13
N LEU A 356 9.54 12.21 10.75
CA LEU A 356 10.99 11.98 10.66
C LEU A 356 11.60 11.68 12.02
N LEU A 357 11.18 12.39 13.07
CA LEU A 357 11.63 12.14 14.44
C LEU A 357 11.25 10.73 14.90
N LEU A 358 9.99 10.33 14.71
CA LEU A 358 9.53 8.99 15.08
C LEU A 358 10.25 7.92 14.25
N PHE A 359 10.45 8.15 12.95
CA PHE A 359 11.20 7.23 12.10
C PHE A 359 12.64 7.07 12.56
N ALA A 360 13.33 8.16 12.92
CA ALA A 360 14.68 8.12 13.44
C ALA A 360 14.76 7.37 14.78
N ALA A 361 13.81 7.60 15.70
CA ALA A 361 13.74 6.86 16.96
C ALA A 361 13.56 5.36 16.72
N LEU A 362 12.67 4.97 15.82
CA LEU A 362 12.46 3.56 15.43
C LEU A 362 13.69 2.96 14.75
N ALA A 363 14.43 3.76 13.96
CA ALA A 363 15.68 3.32 13.36
C ALA A 363 16.76 3.05 14.40
N VAL A 364 16.87 3.89 15.44
CA VAL A 364 17.79 3.67 16.57
C VAL A 364 17.40 2.40 17.34
N VAL A 365 16.12 2.22 17.66
CA VAL A 365 15.63 0.99 18.33
C VAL A 365 15.93 -0.25 17.48
N SER A 366 15.67 -0.17 16.18
CA SER A 366 15.95 -1.27 15.24
C SER A 366 17.45 -1.56 15.11
N TYR A 367 18.29 -0.53 15.23
CA TYR A 367 19.75 -0.68 15.21
C TYR A 367 20.26 -1.35 16.48
N ILE A 368 19.75 -0.96 17.65
CA ILE A 368 20.14 -1.55 18.95
C ILE A 368 19.70 -3.02 19.04
N TRP A 369 18.56 -3.36 18.44
CA TRP A 369 18.01 -4.72 18.49
C TRP A 369 18.75 -5.74 17.60
N LEU A 370 19.34 -5.28 16.50
CA LEU A 370 19.98 -6.14 15.48
C LEU A 370 21.48 -6.28 15.73
#